data_AF-A0A955BQB2-F1
#
_entry.id   AF-A0A955BQB2-F1
#
_cell.length_a   1.000
_cell.length_b   1.000
_cell.length_c   1.000
_cell.angle_alpha   90.00
_cell.angle_beta   90.00
_cell.angle_gamma   90.00
#
_symmetry.space_group_name_H-M   'P 1'
#
loop_
_entity.id
_entity.type
_entity.pdbx_description
1 polymer ?
#
loop_
_entity_poly.entity_id
_entity_poly.type
_entity_poly.pdbx_seq_one_letter_code
_entity_poly.pdbx_strand_id
1 'polypeptide(L)' 'LTPEVTFQDEHLLLLAPQVSAISKKQLKAPIGSLSHIRDDLLNALDFAIFGI' A
#
# COMPACT_ATOMS: atom_id res chain seq x y z
N LEU A 1 -6.14 1.64 -10.67
CA LEU A 1 -5.11 0.75 -10.11
C LEU A 1 -4.96 1.06 -8.61
N THR A 2 -6.04 0.83 -7.85
CA THR A 2 -6.05 1.00 -6.41
C THR A 2 -6.17 -0.41 -5.85
N PRO A 3 -5.03 -1.07 -5.55
CA PRO A 3 -5.09 -2.48 -5.19
C PRO A 3 -5.86 -2.65 -3.89
N GLU A 4 -6.67 -3.69 -3.87
CA GLU A 4 -7.41 -4.10 -2.69
C GLU A 4 -6.59 -5.16 -1.96
N VAL A 5 -6.57 -5.09 -0.63
CA VAL A 5 -5.95 -6.09 0.22
C VAL A 5 -6.94 -6.52 1.30
N THR A 6 -7.08 -7.83 1.46
CA THR A 6 -7.83 -8.40 2.57
C THR A 6 -6.91 -8.61 3.76
N PHE A 7 -7.24 -8.05 4.91
CA PHE A 7 -6.51 -8.24 6.15
C PHE A 7 -7.50 -8.37 7.31
N GLN A 8 -7.42 -9.46 8.07
CA GLN A 8 -8.32 -9.73 9.22
C GLN A 8 -9.81 -9.58 8.84
N ASP A 9 -10.20 -10.18 7.71
CA ASP A 9 -11.56 -10.11 7.16
C ASP A 9 -12.04 -8.70 6.76
N GLU A 10 -11.15 -7.70 6.82
CA GLU A 10 -11.40 -6.35 6.32
C GLU A 10 -10.86 -6.19 4.89
N HIS A 11 -11.66 -5.53 4.06
CA HIS A 11 -11.29 -5.15 2.70
C HIS A 11 -10.76 -3.72 2.70
N LEU A 12 -9.47 -3.57 2.40
CA LEU A 12 -8.77 -2.30 2.45
C LEU A 12 -8.32 -1.87 1.06
N LEU A 13 -8.39 -0.58 0.78
CA LEU A 13 -7.88 0.00 -0.46
C LEU A 13 -6.55 0.70 -0.23
N LEU A 14 -5.56 0.41 -1.08
CA LEU A 14 -4.27 1.09 -1.03
C LEU A 14 -4.30 2.39 -1.83
N LEU A 15 -4.19 3.51 -1.12
CA LEU A 15 -4.25 4.85 -1.70
C LEU A 15 -2.86 5.30 -2.18
N ALA A 16 -2.33 4.66 -3.23
CA ALA A 16 -1.00 4.97 -3.79
C ALA A 16 -0.76 6.48 -4.06
N PRO A 17 -1.73 7.28 -4.55
CA PRO A 17 -1.55 8.73 -4.72
C PRO A 17 -1.39 9.51 -3.40
N GLN A 18 -1.75 8.92 -2.26
CA GLN A 18 -1.65 9.54 -0.93
C GLN A 18 -0.40 9.09 -0.15
N VAL A 19 0.53 8.39 -0.80
CA VAL A 19 1.79 7.99 -0.18
C VAL A 19 2.57 9.24 0.26
N SER A 20 3.02 9.22 1.50
CA SER A 20 3.75 10.32 2.13
C SER A 20 4.81 9.79 3.09
N ALA A 21 5.81 10.63 3.38
CA ALA A 21 6.81 10.32 4.39
C ALA A 21 6.26 10.57 5.81
N ILE A 22 6.52 9.65 6.73
CA ILE A 22 6.18 9.78 8.15
C ILE A 22 7.39 9.49 9.05
N SER A 23 7.37 9.98 10.28
CA SER A 23 8.44 9.71 11.25
C SER A 23 8.36 8.26 11.75
N LYS A 24 9.51 7.59 11.87
CA LYS A 24 9.59 6.23 12.43
C LYS A 24 8.95 6.13 13.82
N LYS A 25 8.97 7.22 14.61
CA LYS A 25 8.36 7.27 15.95
C LYS A 25 6.83 7.16 15.93
N GLN A 26 6.18 7.43 14.80
CA GLN A 26 4.72 7.32 14.62
C GLN A 26 4.28 5.90 14.24
N LEU A 27 5.20 5.05 13.79
CA LEU A 27 4.91 3.66 13.44
C LEU A 27 4.66 2.83 14.71
N LYS A 28 3.57 2.06 14.69
CA LYS A 28 3.28 1.04 15.70
C LYS A 28 4.03 -0.26 15.41
N ALA A 29 3.82 -1.28 16.24
CA ALA A 29 4.33 -2.63 15.97
C ALA A 29 3.81 -3.16 14.62
N PRO A 30 4.63 -3.89 13.85
CA PRO A 30 4.20 -4.51 12.60
C PRO A 30 3.11 -5.55 12.87
N ILE A 31 2.10 -5.60 12.00
CA ILE A 31 0.90 -6.46 12.17
C ILE A 31 0.72 -7.51 11.04
N GLY A 32 1.58 -7.51 10.03
CA GLY A 32 1.45 -8.39 8.87
C GLY A 32 2.44 -8.08 7.76
N SER A 33 2.22 -8.66 6.58
CA SER A 33 3.03 -8.42 5.38
C SER A 33 2.17 -8.28 4.14
N LEU A 34 2.56 -7.34 3.27
CA LEU A 34 1.97 -7.12 1.95
C LEU A 34 2.74 -7.84 0.82
N SER A 35 3.68 -8.76 1.15
CA SER A 35 4.53 -9.42 0.15
C SER A 35 3.76 -10.14 -0.96
N HIS A 36 2.53 -10.60 -0.68
CA HIS A 36 1.68 -11.35 -1.62
C HIS A 36 1.06 -10.46 -2.72
N ILE A 37 1.00 -9.13 -2.51
CA ILE A 37 0.53 -8.14 -3.50
C ILE A 37 1.66 -7.24 -4.00
N ARG A 38 2.92 -7.69 -3.90
CA ARG A 38 4.09 -6.86 -4.23
C ARG A 38 4.02 -6.30 -5.64
N ASP A 39 3.63 -7.11 -6.62
CA ASP A 39 3.59 -6.68 -8.02
C ASP A 39 2.51 -5.63 -8.23
N ASP A 40 1.34 -5.80 -7.61
CA ASP A 40 0.25 -4.83 -7.65
C ASP A 40 0.61 -3.50 -6.95
N LEU A 41 1.37 -3.58 -5.85
CA LEU A 41 1.92 -2.41 -5.16
C LEU A 41 2.84 -1.60 -6.07
N LEU A 42 3.76 -2.27 -6.77
CA LEU A 42 4.71 -1.62 -7.67
C LEU A 42 3.96 -0.98 -8.85
N ASN A 43 3.04 -1.71 -9.48
CA ASN A 43 2.24 -1.20 -10.59
C ASN A 43 1.38 0.02 -10.18
N ALA A 44 0.81 0.00 -8.97
CA ALA A 44 0.02 1.13 -8.47
C ALA A 44 0.87 2.37 -8.20
N LEU A 45 2.10 2.19 -7.71
CA LEU A 45 3.06 3.28 -7.51
C LEU A 45 3.57 3.84 -8.83
N ASP A 46 3.95 2.98 -9.77
CA ASP A 46 4.38 3.36 -11.11
C ASP A 46 3.28 4.16 -11.82
N PHE A 47 2.03 3.69 -11.74
CA PHE A 47 0.89 4.44 -12.26
C PHE A 47 0.66 5.77 -11.53
N ALA A 48 0.79 5.81 -10.20
CA ALA A 48 0.61 7.05 -9.44
C ALA A 48 1.68 8.11 -9.76
N ILE A 49 2.88 7.71 -10.17
CA ILE A 49 4.01 8.61 -10.46
C ILE A 49 4.07 8.95 -11.96
N PHE A 50 3.97 7.95 -12.83
CA PHE A 50 4.20 8.06 -14.27
C PHE A 50 2.91 8.09 -15.10
N GLY A 51 1.78 7.66 -14.55
CA GLY A 51 0.46 7.73 -15.19
C GLY A 51 0.22 6.74 -16.33
N ILE A 52 1.12 5.76 -16.53
CA ILE A 52 1.07 4.76 -17.61
C ILE A 52 0.96 3.34 -17.08
#